data_AF-A0A4Y2TBG0-F1
#
_entry.id   AF-A0A4Y2TBG0-F1
#
_cell.length_a   1.000
_cell.length_b   1.000
_cell.length_c   1.000
_cell.angle_alpha   90.00
_cell.angle_beta   90.00
_cell.angle_gamma   90.00
#
_symmetry.space_group_name_H-M   'P 1'
#
loop_
_entity.id
_entity.type
_entity.pdbx_description
1 polymer ?
#
loop_
_entity_poly.entity_id
_entity_poly.type
_entity_poly.pdbx_seq_one_letter_code
_entity_poly.pdbx_strand_id
1 'polypeptide(L)'
;ARKCKDLPIFLENLYHAQIPEPGLQLHVLSSKNADFVATAPDHEKLPSIPENRNMTEYFNAVDSQNMMIIFASMLHERRILISSKKLSRLSACVQAANALIYPMHWQHIFIPVLPKHLSDYLSAPMPFLIGIPATTLARMKMTDMGDVVYLDADENKIETPFADLDALPSEVVHIFSFKKLDNEMLFLSSIVCSFL
;
A
#
# COMPACT_ATOMS: atom_id res chain seq x y z
N ALA A 1 -24.23 23.81 -16.90
CA ALA A 1 -24.12 22.63 -16.01
C ALA A 1 -25.05 21.52 -16.50
N ARG A 2 -24.55 20.53 -17.25
CA ARG A 2 -25.34 19.36 -17.66
C ARG A 2 -25.60 18.49 -16.42
N LYS A 3 -26.80 18.57 -15.83
CA LYS A 3 -27.23 17.59 -14.81
C LYS A 3 -27.26 16.21 -15.49
N CYS A 4 -26.29 15.38 -15.16
CA CYS A 4 -26.21 13.99 -15.61
C CYS A 4 -27.33 13.20 -14.91
N LYS A 5 -28.54 13.19 -15.49
CA LYS A 5 -29.67 12.37 -15.01
C LYS A 5 -29.39 10.86 -15.12
N ASP A 6 -28.28 10.49 -15.75
CA ASP A 6 -27.83 9.12 -15.98
C ASP A 6 -27.07 8.53 -14.79
N LEU A 7 -26.46 9.38 -13.93
CA LEU A 7 -25.67 8.90 -12.79
C LEU A 7 -26.51 8.13 -11.75
N PRO A 8 -27.72 8.60 -11.35
CA PRO A 8 -28.54 7.85 -10.41
C PRO A 8 -28.95 6.47 -10.94
N ILE A 9 -29.31 6.39 -12.23
CA ILE A 9 -29.72 5.14 -12.89
C ILE A 9 -28.54 4.16 -12.94
N PHE A 10 -27.34 4.65 -13.29
CA PHE A 10 -26.13 3.85 -13.26
C PHE A 10 -25.81 3.31 -11.86
N LEU A 11 -25.93 4.15 -10.82
CA LEU A 11 -25.66 3.74 -9.44
C LEU A 11 -26.70 2.72 -8.94
N GLU A 12 -27.97 2.87 -9.30
CA GLU A 12 -29.03 1.91 -8.98
C GLU A 12 -28.78 0.56 -9.68
N ASN A 13 -28.42 0.58 -10.95
CA ASN A 13 -28.05 -0.63 -11.70
C ASN A 13 -26.79 -1.30 -11.12
N LEU A 14 -25.79 -0.52 -10.72
CA LEU A 14 -24.58 -1.03 -10.06
C LEU A 14 -24.89 -1.63 -8.69
N TYR A 15 -25.77 -1.00 -7.91
CA TYR A 15 -26.15 -1.47 -6.58
C TYR A 15 -26.93 -2.79 -6.62
N HIS A 16 -27.78 -2.98 -7.64
CA HIS A 16 -28.56 -4.19 -7.83
C HIS A 16 -27.84 -5.28 -8.65
N ALA A 17 -26.69 -4.98 -9.26
CA ALA A 17 -25.89 -5.96 -9.96
C ALA A 17 -25.36 -7.03 -8.98
N GLN A 18 -25.39 -8.29 -9.39
CA GLN A 18 -24.78 -9.37 -8.61
C GLN A 18 -23.25 -9.22 -8.62
N ILE A 19 -22.62 -9.48 -7.49
CA ILE A 19 -21.16 -9.47 -7.38
C ILE A 19 -20.63 -10.70 -8.14
N PRO A 20 -19.91 -10.51 -9.26
CA PRO A 20 -19.34 -11.62 -10.02
C PRO A 20 -18.24 -12.34 -9.24
N GLU A 21 -18.06 -13.63 -9.53
CA GLU A 21 -16.89 -14.38 -9.05
C GLU A 21 -15.59 -13.85 -9.69
N PRO A 22 -14.42 -14.03 -9.03
CA PRO A 22 -13.12 -13.67 -9.58
C PRO A 22 -12.93 -14.08 -11.06
N GLY A 23 -12.53 -13.13 -11.91
CA GLY A 23 -12.32 -13.37 -13.35
C GLY A 23 -13.56 -13.28 -14.24
N LEU A 24 -14.78 -13.21 -13.68
CA LEU A 24 -16.00 -12.93 -14.44
C LEU A 24 -16.20 -11.41 -14.64
N GLN A 25 -17.03 -11.04 -15.62
CA GLN A 25 -17.28 -9.64 -15.97
C GLN A 25 -18.53 -9.09 -15.26
N LEU A 26 -18.37 -7.95 -14.59
CA LEU A 26 -19.47 -7.11 -14.12
C LEU A 26 -19.96 -6.27 -15.29
N HIS A 27 -21.21 -6.48 -15.69
CA HIS A 27 -21.88 -5.67 -16.71
C HIS A 27 -22.88 -4.72 -16.02
N VAL A 28 -22.66 -3.41 -16.16
CA VAL A 28 -23.59 -2.39 -15.67
C VAL A 28 -24.12 -1.59 -16.85
N LEU A 29 -25.43 -1.67 -17.06
CA LEU A 29 -26.12 -0.94 -18.12
C LEU A 29 -26.21 0.54 -17.76
N SER A 30 -25.70 1.39 -18.65
CA SER A 30 -25.89 2.85 -18.56
C SER A 30 -26.94 3.30 -19.56
N SER A 31 -27.73 4.33 -19.22
CA SER A 31 -28.86 4.86 -20.01
C SER A 31 -28.50 5.35 -21.42
N LYS A 32 -27.21 5.42 -21.79
CA LYS A 32 -26.69 5.92 -23.07
C LYS A 32 -25.95 4.89 -23.93
N ASN A 33 -26.31 3.61 -23.86
CA ASN A 33 -25.71 2.55 -24.69
C ASN A 33 -24.19 2.33 -24.46
N ALA A 34 -23.66 2.78 -23.33
CA ALA A 34 -22.30 2.47 -22.91
C ALA A 34 -22.38 1.43 -21.78
N ASP A 35 -22.28 0.15 -22.13
CA ASP A 35 -22.17 -0.92 -21.15
C ASP A 35 -20.84 -0.76 -20.42
N PHE A 36 -20.89 -0.51 -19.12
CA PHE A 36 -19.70 -0.54 -18.30
C PHE A 36 -19.38 -2.00 -17.99
N VAL A 37 -18.25 -2.46 -18.51
CA VAL A 37 -17.77 -3.82 -18.32
C VAL A 37 -16.47 -3.77 -17.55
N ALA A 38 -16.43 -4.40 -16.38
CA ALA A 38 -15.23 -4.54 -15.57
C ALA A 38 -15.05 -5.98 -15.12
N THR A 39 -13.85 -6.53 -15.29
CA THR A 39 -13.52 -7.86 -14.79
C THR A 39 -13.34 -7.81 -13.27
N ALA A 40 -13.98 -8.74 -12.57
CA ALA A 40 -13.79 -8.93 -11.14
C ALA A 40 -12.32 -9.27 -10.87
N PRO A 41 -11.62 -8.50 -10.02
CA PRO A 41 -10.23 -8.80 -9.70
C PRO A 41 -10.13 -10.15 -8.99
N ASP A 42 -9.08 -10.88 -9.31
CA ASP A 42 -8.78 -12.16 -8.66
C ASP A 42 -7.84 -11.90 -7.49
N HIS A 43 -8.34 -12.13 -6.28
CA HIS A 43 -7.64 -11.87 -5.02
C HIS A 43 -6.55 -12.91 -4.73
N GLU A 44 -6.55 -14.04 -5.44
CA GLU A 44 -5.52 -15.09 -5.32
C GLU A 44 -4.33 -14.84 -6.26
N LYS A 45 -4.47 -13.93 -7.22
CA LYS A 45 -3.39 -13.55 -8.13
C LYS A 45 -2.51 -12.47 -7.50
N LEU A 46 -1.20 -12.65 -7.64
CA LEU A 46 -0.23 -11.64 -7.22
C LEU A 46 -0.45 -10.34 -8.01
N PRO A 47 -0.34 -9.17 -7.36
CA PRO A 47 -0.51 -7.90 -8.04
C PRO A 47 0.61 -7.70 -9.06
N SER A 48 0.26 -7.67 -10.34
CA SER A 48 1.13 -7.37 -11.46
C SER A 48 1.34 -5.86 -11.62
N ILE A 49 2.58 -5.44 -11.89
CA ILE A 49 2.91 -4.08 -12.36
C ILE A 49 2.81 -4.13 -13.90
N PRO A 50 2.14 -3.17 -14.59
CA PRO A 50 1.57 -1.90 -14.11
C PRO A 50 0.06 -1.92 -13.81
N GLU A 51 -0.57 -3.09 -13.83
CA GLU A 51 -2.02 -3.23 -13.65
C GLU A 51 -2.47 -2.76 -12.25
N ASN A 52 -1.64 -3.01 -11.23
CA ASN A 52 -1.83 -2.50 -9.89
C ASN A 52 -1.18 -1.12 -9.70
N ARG A 53 -2.00 -0.07 -9.78
CA ARG A 53 -1.56 1.32 -9.62
C ARG A 53 -0.85 1.60 -8.28
N ASN A 54 -1.22 0.91 -7.21
CA ASN A 54 -0.63 1.14 -5.89
C ASN A 54 0.82 0.64 -5.85
N MET A 55 1.06 -0.57 -6.37
CA MET A 55 2.40 -1.13 -6.49
C MET A 55 3.26 -0.28 -7.41
N THR A 56 2.75 0.12 -8.57
CA THR A 56 3.49 0.98 -9.49
C THR A 56 3.88 2.32 -8.87
N GLU A 57 2.99 3.00 -8.16
CA GLU A 57 3.36 4.25 -7.46
C GLU A 57 4.38 4.01 -6.35
N TYR A 58 4.26 2.92 -5.58
CA TYR A 58 5.20 2.61 -4.51
C TYR A 58 6.62 2.35 -5.03
N PHE A 59 6.77 1.51 -6.06
CA PHE A 59 8.07 1.23 -6.69
C PHE A 59 8.70 2.46 -7.35
N ASN A 60 7.88 3.36 -7.90
CA ASN A 60 8.37 4.62 -8.47
C ASN A 60 8.71 5.66 -7.40
N ALA A 61 8.07 5.62 -6.24
CA ALA A 61 8.25 6.60 -5.18
C ALA A 61 9.37 6.23 -4.19
N VAL A 62 9.55 4.94 -3.91
CA VAL A 62 10.39 4.45 -2.81
C VAL A 62 11.58 3.65 -3.33
N ASP A 63 12.78 4.01 -2.89
CA ASP A 63 14.01 3.28 -3.22
C ASP A 63 14.00 1.85 -2.66
N SER A 64 14.67 0.93 -3.36
CA SER A 64 14.70 -0.48 -2.98
C SER A 64 15.28 -0.73 -1.58
N GLN A 65 16.27 0.06 -1.16
CA GLN A 65 16.81 -0.05 0.19
C GLN A 65 15.75 0.30 1.23
N ASN A 66 15.01 1.39 1.02
CA ASN A 66 13.91 1.79 1.91
C ASN A 66 12.79 0.77 1.89
N MET A 67 12.46 0.19 0.72
CA MET A 67 11.48 -0.88 0.61
C MET A 67 11.86 -2.11 1.44
N MET A 68 13.14 -2.52 1.41
CA MET A 68 13.63 -3.64 2.21
C MET A 68 13.57 -3.34 3.71
N ILE A 69 13.89 -2.12 4.13
CA ILE A 69 13.78 -1.71 5.54
C ILE A 69 12.31 -1.76 5.98
N ILE A 70 11.38 -1.22 5.19
CA ILE A 70 9.95 -1.29 5.50
C ILE A 70 9.49 -2.74 5.58
N PHE A 71 9.90 -3.59 4.64
CA PHE A 71 9.58 -5.03 4.68
C PHE A 71 10.12 -5.69 5.95
N ALA A 72 11.39 -5.46 6.31
CA ALA A 72 11.98 -5.98 7.54
C ALA A 72 11.26 -5.49 8.79
N SER A 73 10.93 -4.20 8.86
CA SER A 73 10.18 -3.61 9.97
C SER A 73 8.74 -4.12 10.06
N MET A 74 8.12 -4.48 8.92
CA MET A 74 6.81 -5.13 8.92
C MET A 74 6.89 -6.55 9.48
N LEU A 75 7.91 -7.32 9.11
CA LEU A 75 8.12 -8.66 9.68
C LEU A 75 8.37 -8.65 11.19
N HIS A 76 8.94 -7.56 11.72
CA HIS A 76 9.14 -7.34 13.16
C HIS A 76 7.96 -6.64 13.86
N GLU A 77 6.83 -6.49 13.17
CA GLU A 77 5.62 -5.82 13.69
C GLU A 77 5.95 -4.45 14.33
N ARG A 78 6.80 -3.65 13.66
CA ARG A 78 7.16 -2.32 14.17
C ARG A 78 6.02 -1.32 13.99
N ARG A 79 6.11 -0.20 14.72
CA ARG A 79 5.31 1.00 14.46
C ARG A 79 5.90 1.73 13.26
N ILE A 80 5.19 1.72 12.14
CA ILE A 80 5.64 2.24 10.85
C ILE A 80 4.77 3.43 10.46
N LEU A 81 5.42 4.55 10.16
CA LEU A 81 4.80 5.79 9.73
C LEU A 81 5.36 6.18 8.36
N ILE A 82 4.49 6.29 7.36
CA ILE A 82 4.85 6.76 6.02
C ILE A 82 4.28 8.15 5.83
N SER A 83 5.06 9.08 5.26
CA SER A 83 4.59 10.43 4.91
C SER A 83 4.79 10.78 3.45
N SER A 84 3.90 11.62 2.93
CA SER A 84 4.04 12.26 1.62
C SER A 84 3.14 13.50 1.53
N LYS A 85 3.50 14.42 0.64
CA LYS A 85 2.72 15.59 0.21
C LYS A 85 1.54 15.19 -0.68
N LYS A 86 1.63 14.07 -1.41
CA LYS A 86 0.57 13.57 -2.30
C LYS A 86 -0.20 12.43 -1.65
N LEU A 87 -1.51 12.62 -1.44
CA LEU A 87 -2.36 11.59 -0.82
C LEU A 87 -2.45 10.30 -1.64
N SER A 88 -2.46 10.40 -2.97
CA SER A 88 -2.49 9.23 -3.85
C SER A 88 -1.26 8.35 -3.66
N ARG A 89 -0.08 8.97 -3.59
CA ARG A 89 1.19 8.30 -3.32
C ARG A 89 1.22 7.71 -1.92
N LEU A 90 0.79 8.48 -0.92
CA LEU A 90 0.72 8.03 0.47
C LEU A 90 -0.11 6.75 0.62
N SER A 91 -1.36 6.77 0.13
CA SER A 91 -2.24 5.60 0.21
C SER A 91 -1.69 4.43 -0.60
N ALA A 92 -1.12 4.69 -1.78
CA ALA A 92 -0.50 3.68 -2.62
C ALA A 92 0.67 3.00 -1.90
N CYS A 93 1.55 3.78 -1.26
CA CYS A 93 2.72 3.25 -0.55
C CYS A 93 2.31 2.38 0.63
N VAL A 94 1.34 2.83 1.43
CA VAL A 94 0.86 2.05 2.59
C VAL A 94 0.15 0.77 2.16
N GLN A 95 -0.68 0.82 1.11
CA GLN A 95 -1.36 -0.37 0.58
C GLN A 95 -0.38 -1.34 -0.08
N ALA A 96 0.62 -0.82 -0.82
CA ALA A 96 1.66 -1.62 -1.44
C ALA A 96 2.53 -2.31 -0.39
N ALA A 97 2.93 -1.61 0.68
CA ALA A 97 3.68 -2.19 1.78
C ALA A 97 2.95 -3.39 2.40
N ASN A 98 1.63 -3.29 2.62
CA ASN A 98 0.82 -4.42 3.08
C ASN A 98 0.70 -5.55 2.06
N ALA A 99 0.73 -5.25 0.76
CA ALA A 99 0.74 -6.29 -0.28
C ALA A 99 2.09 -7.02 -0.38
N LEU A 100 3.20 -6.40 0.04
CA LEU A 100 4.53 -7.01 0.01
C LEU A 100 4.68 -8.19 0.96
N ILE A 101 3.95 -8.21 2.08
CA ILE A 101 4.05 -9.29 3.07
C ILE A 101 3.21 -10.53 2.72
N TYR A 102 2.54 -10.56 1.56
CA TYR A 102 1.79 -11.73 1.09
C TYR A 102 2.66 -13.00 1.12
N PRO A 103 2.16 -14.15 1.61
CA PRO A 103 0.77 -14.47 1.97
C PRO A 103 0.34 -14.02 3.37
N MET A 104 1.22 -13.39 4.15
CA MET A 104 0.86 -12.83 5.45
C MET A 104 0.05 -11.55 5.28
N HIS A 105 -0.78 -11.25 6.28
CA HIS A 105 -1.59 -10.04 6.34
C HIS A 105 -1.27 -9.29 7.62
N TRP A 106 -1.14 -7.97 7.51
CA TRP A 106 -0.96 -7.12 8.69
C TRP A 106 -2.20 -7.21 9.59
N GLN A 107 -2.01 -7.62 10.84
CA GLN A 107 -3.11 -7.86 11.79
C GLN A 107 -3.38 -6.66 12.72
N HIS A 108 -2.51 -5.65 12.71
CA HIS A 108 -2.60 -4.52 13.62
C HIS A 108 -3.23 -3.28 12.96
N ILE A 109 -3.11 -2.12 13.62
CA ILE A 109 -3.69 -0.87 13.10
C ILE A 109 -3.14 -0.60 11.71
N PHE A 110 -4.05 -0.43 10.75
CA PHE A 110 -3.75 -0.13 9.36
C PHE A 110 -4.58 1.07 8.90
N ILE A 111 -3.92 2.21 8.69
CA ILE A 111 -4.58 3.45 8.27
C ILE A 111 -3.81 4.06 7.09
N PRO A 112 -4.26 3.82 5.84
CA PRO A 112 -3.55 4.33 4.64
C PRO A 112 -3.39 5.85 4.59
N VAL A 113 -4.36 6.60 5.12
CA VAL A 113 -4.31 8.06 5.24
C VAL A 113 -4.96 8.47 6.54
N LEU A 114 -4.17 9.03 7.46
CA LEU A 114 -4.61 9.48 8.77
C LEU A 114 -5.27 10.86 8.67
N PRO A 115 -6.56 10.99 9.03
CA PRO A 115 -7.19 12.29 9.23
C PRO A 115 -6.59 13.04 10.42
N LYS A 116 -6.61 14.37 10.36
CA LYS A 116 -6.03 15.24 11.41
C LYS A 116 -6.60 15.01 12.81
N HIS A 117 -7.87 14.61 12.90
CA HIS A 117 -8.56 14.39 14.18
C HIS A 117 -8.21 13.05 14.84
N LEU A 118 -7.50 12.16 14.14
CA LEU A 118 -7.09 10.84 14.65
C LEU A 118 -5.59 10.81 14.95
N SER A 119 -4.97 11.96 15.19
CA SER A 119 -3.55 12.08 15.54
C SER A 119 -3.15 11.26 16.75
N ASP A 120 -4.08 11.10 17.70
CA ASP A 120 -3.83 10.47 18.99
C ASP A 120 -3.51 8.97 18.84
N TYR A 121 -3.88 8.36 17.70
CA TYR A 121 -3.51 6.99 17.37
C TYR A 121 -2.00 6.79 17.14
N LEU A 122 -1.26 7.86 16.82
CA LEU A 122 0.18 7.78 16.63
C LEU A 122 0.94 7.50 17.94
N SER A 123 0.33 7.83 19.08
CA SER A 123 0.89 7.55 20.41
C SER A 123 0.53 6.15 20.92
N ALA A 124 -0.12 5.32 20.10
CA ALA A 124 -0.47 3.96 20.50
C ALA A 124 0.81 3.10 20.73
N PRO A 125 0.85 2.29 21.81
CA PRO A 125 2.00 1.42 22.09
C PRO A 125 2.00 0.16 21.22
N MET A 126 0.87 -0.16 20.58
CA MET A 126 0.72 -1.32 19.70
C MET A 126 1.32 -1.05 18.31
N PRO A 127 1.74 -2.10 17.58
CA PRO A 127 2.18 -1.97 16.19
C PRO A 127 1.13 -1.27 15.33
N PHE A 128 1.59 -0.47 14.39
CA PHE A 128 0.71 0.19 13.43
C PHE A 128 1.44 0.43 12.12
N LEU A 129 0.66 0.48 11.05
CA LEU A 129 1.09 0.94 9.74
C LEU A 129 0.19 2.10 9.33
N ILE A 130 0.72 3.32 9.41
CA ILE A 130 -0.07 4.54 9.23
C ILE A 130 0.58 5.43 8.17
N GLY A 131 -0.24 5.94 7.25
CA GLY A 131 0.14 7.00 6.33
C GLY A 131 -0.30 8.37 6.85
N ILE A 132 0.61 9.31 7.03
CA ILE A 132 0.31 10.67 7.48
C ILE A 132 0.65 11.71 6.39
N PRO A 133 -0.27 12.63 6.06
CA PRO A 133 0.05 13.72 5.15
C PRO A 133 1.15 14.61 5.73
N ALA A 134 2.15 14.99 4.92
CA ALA A 134 3.28 15.81 5.37
C ALA A 134 2.85 17.12 6.04
N THR A 135 1.73 17.71 5.60
CA THR A 135 1.16 18.94 6.22
C THR A 135 0.63 18.72 7.64
N THR A 136 0.15 17.52 7.95
CA THR A 136 -0.30 17.13 9.29
C THR A 136 0.90 16.78 10.16
N LEU A 137 1.89 16.06 9.60
CA LEU A 137 3.13 15.69 10.26
C LEU A 137 3.91 16.91 10.75
N ALA A 138 4.02 17.97 9.95
CA ALA A 138 4.74 19.19 10.29
C ALA A 138 4.20 19.92 11.53
N ARG A 139 2.97 19.60 11.97
CA ARG A 139 2.35 20.16 13.18
C ARG A 139 2.60 19.33 14.43
N MET A 140 3.21 18.15 14.28
CA MET A 140 3.50 17.20 15.35
C MET A 140 5.01 17.05 15.51
N LYS A 141 5.45 16.73 16.72
CA LYS A 141 6.87 16.44 16.98
C LYS A 141 7.09 14.94 16.92
N MET A 142 8.07 14.50 16.13
CA MET A 142 8.39 13.07 16.01
C MET A 142 8.81 12.46 17.35
N THR A 143 9.43 13.27 18.21
CA THR A 143 9.86 12.90 19.56
C THR A 143 8.72 12.40 20.44
N ASP A 144 7.49 12.84 20.21
CA ASP A 144 6.33 12.46 21.04
C ASP A 144 5.79 11.06 20.70
N MET A 145 6.20 10.47 19.57
CA MET A 145 5.74 9.15 19.11
C MET A 145 6.62 7.99 19.60
N GLY A 146 7.80 8.28 20.16
CA GLY A 146 8.77 7.28 20.62
C GLY A 146 9.42 6.50 19.47
N ASP A 147 9.76 5.24 19.71
CA ASP A 147 10.45 4.40 18.72
C ASP A 147 9.53 3.98 17.56
N VAL A 148 9.57 4.75 16.47
CA VAL A 148 8.79 4.57 15.25
C VAL A 148 9.72 4.54 14.05
N VAL A 149 9.42 3.67 13.08
CA VAL A 149 10.07 3.64 11.77
C VAL A 149 9.36 4.65 10.88
N TYR A 150 10.05 5.73 10.53
CA TYR A 150 9.50 6.83 9.73
C TYR A 150 10.07 6.83 8.32
N LEU A 151 9.23 6.81 7.30
CA LEU A 151 9.60 6.93 5.89
C LEU A 151 8.97 8.19 5.28
N ASP A 152 9.82 9.09 4.79
CA ASP A 152 9.41 10.17 3.89
C ASP A 152 9.49 9.68 2.43
N ALA A 153 8.32 9.46 1.82
CA ALA A 153 8.21 8.97 0.44
C ALA A 153 8.41 10.06 -0.62
N ASP A 154 8.58 11.33 -0.24
CA ASP A 154 8.93 12.39 -1.19
C ASP A 154 10.44 12.65 -1.25
N GLU A 155 11.13 12.53 -0.11
CA GLU A 155 12.58 12.72 0.00
C GLU A 155 13.37 11.41 0.01
N ASN A 156 12.68 10.25 0.00
CA ASN A 156 13.30 8.92 0.14
C ASN A 156 14.17 8.79 1.39
N LYS A 157 13.77 9.45 2.47
CA LYS A 157 14.49 9.43 3.74
C LYS A 157 13.78 8.49 4.71
N ILE A 158 14.53 7.53 5.27
CA ILE A 158 14.03 6.65 6.32
C ILE A 158 14.78 6.91 7.64
N GLU A 159 14.03 7.01 8.72
CA GLU A 159 14.52 7.14 10.08
C GLU A 159 14.02 5.94 10.87
N THR A 160 14.94 5.09 11.31
CA THR A 160 14.63 3.91 12.13
C THR A 160 15.59 3.84 13.31
N PRO A 161 15.10 3.67 14.55
CA PRO A 161 15.95 3.36 15.69
C PRO A 161 16.38 1.88 15.72
N PHE A 162 15.84 1.06 14.82
CA PHE A 162 16.06 -0.38 14.77
C PHE A 162 16.93 -0.79 13.58
N ALA A 163 17.81 -1.77 13.78
CA ALA A 163 18.59 -2.42 12.74
C ALA A 163 17.90 -3.71 12.23
N ASP A 164 16.60 -3.61 11.91
CA ASP A 164 15.78 -4.78 11.54
C ASP A 164 16.27 -5.45 10.24
N LEU A 165 16.86 -4.68 9.31
CA LEU A 165 17.40 -5.21 8.06
C LEU A 165 18.63 -6.09 8.29
N ASP A 166 19.48 -5.75 9.26
CA ASP A 166 20.68 -6.51 9.60
C ASP A 166 20.35 -7.82 10.32
N ALA A 167 19.17 -7.90 10.94
CA ALA A 167 18.66 -9.11 11.57
C ALA A 167 18.14 -10.13 10.54
N LEU A 168 17.89 -9.72 9.29
CA LEU A 168 17.49 -10.64 8.24
C LEU A 168 18.70 -11.44 7.73
N PRO A 169 18.55 -12.75 7.45
CA PRO A 169 19.60 -13.55 6.85
C PRO A 169 20.11 -12.91 5.56
N SER A 170 21.43 -12.86 5.41
CA SER A 170 22.10 -12.18 4.29
C SER A 170 21.67 -12.73 2.93
N GLU A 171 21.32 -14.02 2.86
CA GLU A 171 20.77 -14.68 1.67
C GLU A 171 19.49 -14.01 1.17
N VAL A 172 18.58 -13.65 2.08
CA VAL A 172 17.30 -12.99 1.77
C VAL A 172 17.55 -11.57 1.27
N VAL A 173 18.47 -10.84 1.91
CA VAL A 173 18.87 -9.48 1.51
C VAL A 173 19.52 -9.48 0.12
N HIS A 174 20.34 -10.49 -0.18
CA HIS A 174 20.97 -10.65 -1.49
C HIS A 174 19.96 -10.99 -2.59
N ILE A 175 18.98 -11.84 -2.34
CA ILE A 175 17.91 -12.15 -3.31
C ILE A 175 17.11 -10.88 -3.67
N PHE A 176 16.79 -10.05 -2.68
CA PHE A 176 16.07 -8.79 -2.90
C PHE A 176 16.91 -7.72 -3.62
N SER A 177 18.22 -7.68 -3.34
CA SER A 177 19.13 -6.72 -3.96
C SER A 177 19.53 -7.08 -5.40
N PHE A 178 19.70 -8.38 -5.71
CA PHE A 178 20.19 -8.84 -7.01
C PHE A 178 19.09 -8.84 -8.09
N LYS A 179 17.84 -9.12 -7.73
CA LYS A 179 16.73 -9.27 -8.70
C LYS A 179 16.04 -7.97 -9.10
N LYS A 180 16.42 -6.82 -8.53
CA LYS A 180 15.99 -5.49 -9.01
C LYS A 180 16.44 -5.24 -10.46
N LEU A 181 17.50 -5.92 -10.92
CA LEU A 181 18.09 -5.72 -12.25
C LEU A 181 17.36 -6.46 -13.39
N ASP A 182 16.60 -7.53 -13.11
CA ASP A 182 16.14 -8.46 -14.16
C ASP A 182 14.62 -8.51 -14.44
N ASN A 183 13.79 -7.74 -13.72
CA ASN A 183 12.40 -7.33 -14.06
C ASN A 183 11.58 -7.13 -12.77
N GLU A 184 10.82 -6.04 -12.69
CA GLU A 184 9.98 -5.68 -11.53
C GLU A 184 8.92 -6.75 -11.17
N MET A 185 8.54 -7.60 -12.13
CA MET A 185 7.60 -8.71 -11.94
C MET A 185 8.15 -9.86 -11.08
N LEU A 186 9.48 -9.99 -10.98
CA LEU A 186 10.15 -11.06 -10.21
C LEU A 186 10.31 -10.75 -8.73
N PHE A 187 10.12 -9.49 -8.31
CA PHE A 187 10.29 -9.10 -6.91
C PHE A 187 9.18 -9.71 -6.04
N LEU A 188 7.93 -9.58 -6.47
CA LEU A 188 6.77 -10.16 -5.77
C LEU A 188 6.75 -11.68 -5.82
N SER A 189 7.07 -12.30 -6.97
CA SER A 189 7.15 -13.75 -7.05
C SER A 189 8.31 -14.32 -6.22
N SER A 190 9.41 -13.58 -6.08
CA SER A 190 10.55 -14.00 -5.24
C SER A 190 10.27 -13.84 -3.75
N ILE A 191 9.56 -12.79 -3.29
CA ILE A 191 9.10 -12.72 -1.89
C ILE A 191 8.27 -13.98 -1.59
N VAL A 192 7.30 -14.27 -2.45
CA VAL A 192 6.38 -15.40 -2.24
C VAL A 192 7.10 -16.75 -2.30
N CYS A 193 8.07 -16.94 -3.22
CA CYS A 193 8.88 -18.15 -3.29
C CYS A 193 9.98 -18.29 -2.22
N SER A 194 10.37 -17.22 -1.53
CA SER A 194 11.37 -17.31 -0.45
C SER A 194 10.75 -17.62 0.91
N PHE A 195 9.43 -17.43 1.07
CA PHE A 195 8.69 -17.72 2.30
C PHE A 195 7.71 -18.90 2.18
N LEU A 196 7.61 -19.53 1.00
CA LEU A 196 6.95 -20.83 0.74
C LEU A 196 8.00 -21.91 0.50
#